data_AF-A0A2X3KJL9-F1
#
_entry.id   AF-A0A2X3KJL9-F1
#
_cell.length_a   1.000
_cell.length_b   1.000
_cell.length_c   1.000
_cell.angle_alpha   90.00
_cell.angle_beta   90.00
_cell.angle_gamma   90.00
#
_symmetry.space_group_name_H-M   'P 1'
#
loop_
_entity.id
_entity.type
_entity.pdbx_description
1 polymer ?
#
loop_
_entity_poly.entity_id
_entity_poly.type
_entity_poly.pdbx_seq_one_letter_code
_entity_poly.pdbx_strand_id
1 'polypeptide(L)'
;MIISRPAPTPPRWCDKSYDALVKKALLVSDPQARAKLYEQAQEIFYQQAPWITLATGKTFYATRSNVSGYTVSMMGSDFSKAKLN
;
A
#
# COMPACT_ATOMS: atom_id res chain seq x y z
N MET A 1 1.50 -9.54 -32.67
CA MET A 1 1.09 -8.61 -31.60
C MET A 1 0.83 -9.42 -30.33
N ILE A 2 1.88 -9.82 -29.62
CA ILE A 2 1.78 -10.50 -28.33
C ILE A 2 1.74 -9.39 -27.29
N ILE A 3 0.53 -8.98 -26.90
CA ILE A 3 0.38 -8.04 -25.79
C ILE A 3 0.61 -8.86 -24.52
N SER A 4 1.76 -8.65 -23.91
CA SER A 4 2.21 -9.28 -22.67
C SER A 4 1.10 -9.19 -21.62
N ARG A 5 0.35 -10.28 -21.40
CA ARG A 5 -0.61 -10.35 -20.30
C ARG A 5 0.23 -10.42 -19.02
N PRO A 6 0.25 -9.37 -18.17
CA PRO A 6 1.05 -9.39 -16.95
C PRO A 6 0.64 -10.61 -16.12
N ALA A 7 1.63 -11.30 -15.56
CA ALA A 7 1.39 -12.47 -14.72
C ALA A 7 0.43 -12.07 -13.59
N PRO A 8 -0.64 -12.86 -13.32
CA PRO A 8 -1.58 -12.51 -12.28
C PRO A 8 -0.87 -12.62 -10.93
N THR A 9 -0.78 -11.50 -10.21
CA THR A 9 -0.26 -11.47 -8.84
C THR A 9 -1.16 -12.35 -7.96
N PRO A 10 -0.62 -13.22 -7.09
CA PRO A 10 -1.45 -13.96 -6.15
C PRO A 10 -2.31 -12.96 -5.37
N PRO A 11 -3.64 -13.14 -5.28
CA PRO A 11 -4.45 -14.37 -5.43
C PRO A 11 -5.06 -14.64 -6.82
N ARG A 12 -4.54 -14.06 -7.91
CA ARG A 12 -5.14 -14.10 -9.27
C ARG A 12 -6.55 -13.49 -9.35
N TRP A 13 -6.84 -12.51 -8.51
CA TRP A 13 -8.10 -11.78 -8.53
C TRP A 13 -8.08 -10.65 -9.58
N CYS A 14 -9.16 -10.55 -10.36
CA CYS A 14 -9.34 -9.53 -11.39
C CYS A 14 -10.81 -9.11 -11.46
N ASP A 15 -11.15 -8.01 -10.79
CA ASP A 15 -12.48 -7.41 -10.81
C ASP A 15 -12.48 -6.09 -11.59
N LYS A 16 -13.32 -6.00 -12.63
CA LYS A 16 -13.36 -4.84 -13.52
C LYS A 16 -13.93 -3.60 -12.84
N SER A 17 -14.84 -3.77 -11.88
CA SER A 17 -15.49 -2.67 -11.18
C SER A 17 -14.52 -2.02 -10.19
N TYR A 18 -13.77 -2.84 -9.45
CA TYR A 18 -12.67 -2.42 -8.59
C TYR A 18 -11.60 -1.67 -9.39
N ASP A 19 -11.11 -2.25 -10.48
CA ASP A 19 -10.08 -1.62 -11.33
C ASP A 19 -10.56 -0.27 -11.91
N ALA A 20 -11.83 -0.17 -12.30
CA ALA A 20 -12.41 1.09 -12.77
C ALA A 20 -12.44 2.17 -11.68
N LEU A 21 -12.77 1.82 -10.44
CA LEU A 21 -12.77 2.75 -9.30
C LEU A 21 -11.35 3.24 -8.97
N VAL A 22 -10.39 2.32 -8.90
CA VAL A 22 -8.98 2.65 -8.63
C VAL A 22 -8.40 3.52 -9.73
N LYS A 23 -8.67 3.22 -11.01
CA LYS A 23 -8.22 4.04 -12.14
C LYS A 23 -8.81 5.44 -12.12
N LYS A 24 -10.09 5.59 -11.75
CA LYS A 24 -10.69 6.92 -11.54
C LYS A 24 -10.01 7.66 -10.39
N ALA A 25 -9.75 6.98 -9.28
CA ALA A 25 -9.09 7.58 -8.11
C ALA A 25 -7.71 8.14 -8.43
N LEU A 26 -6.95 7.51 -9.34
CA LEU A 26 -5.64 7.99 -9.79
C LEU A 26 -5.70 9.35 -10.52
N LEU A 27 -6.83 9.67 -11.16
CA LEU A 27 -6.99 10.92 -11.92
C LEU A 27 -7.55 12.07 -11.07
N VAL A 28 -8.06 11.77 -9.87
CA VAL A 28 -8.68 12.76 -8.98
C VAL A 28 -7.62 13.37 -8.07
N SER A 29 -7.44 14.69 -8.15
CA SER A 29 -6.50 15.44 -7.30
C SER A 29 -7.06 15.72 -5.91
N ASP A 30 -8.36 16.03 -5.80
CA ASP A 30 -9.04 16.32 -4.53
C ASP A 30 -9.03 15.12 -3.57
N PRO A 31 -8.45 15.24 -2.35
CA PRO A 31 -8.37 14.14 -1.40
C PRO A 31 -9.74 13.58 -0.98
N GLN A 32 -10.75 14.43 -0.80
CA GLN A 32 -12.06 13.99 -0.33
C GLN A 32 -12.81 13.20 -1.40
N ALA A 33 -12.79 13.68 -2.64
CA ALA A 33 -13.35 12.95 -3.78
C ALA A 33 -12.60 11.63 -4.03
N ARG A 34 -11.26 11.62 -3.85
CA ARG A 34 -10.46 10.40 -3.98
C ARG A 34 -10.75 9.38 -2.87
N ALA A 35 -11.00 9.84 -1.64
CA ALA A 35 -11.36 8.97 -0.51
C ALA A 35 -12.67 8.20 -0.78
N LYS A 36 -13.71 8.87 -1.28
CA LYS A 36 -15.00 8.23 -1.63
C LYS A 36 -14.85 7.08 -2.64
N LEU A 37 -13.96 7.25 -3.64
CA LEU A 37 -13.68 6.21 -4.63
C LEU A 37 -12.98 5.00 -4.00
N TYR A 38 -12.07 5.24 -3.05
CA TYR A 38 -11.41 4.15 -2.32
C TYR A 38 -12.35 3.42 -1.37
N GLU A 39 -13.28 4.11 -0.71
CA GLU A 39 -14.31 3.48 0.13
C GLU A 39 -15.17 2.49 -0.69
N GLN A 40 -15.64 2.91 -1.87
CA GLN A 40 -16.39 2.04 -2.78
C GLN A 40 -15.55 0.83 -3.24
N ALA A 41 -14.26 1.05 -3.52
CA ALA A 41 -13.36 -0.04 -3.91
C ALA A 41 -13.12 -1.03 -2.75
N GLN A 42 -13.03 -0.52 -1.51
CA GLN A 42 -12.88 -1.33 -0.31
C GLN A 42 -14.13 -2.17 -0.02
N GLU A 43 -15.33 -1.67 -0.32
CA GLU A 43 -16.57 -2.44 -0.20
C GLU A 43 -16.55 -3.64 -1.16
N ILE A 44 -16.18 -3.45 -2.43
CA ILE A 44 -16.03 -4.55 -3.39
C ILE A 44 -14.98 -5.57 -2.90
N PHE A 45 -13.85 -5.06 -2.40
CA PHE A 45 -12.79 -5.90 -1.85
C PHE A 45 -13.29 -6.74 -0.66
N TYR A 46 -14.06 -6.14 0.25
CA TYR A 46 -14.62 -6.82 1.40
C TYR A 46 -15.64 -7.91 0.98
N GLN A 47 -16.54 -7.59 0.04
CA GLN A 47 -17.56 -8.52 -0.43
C GLN A 47 -16.98 -9.72 -1.18
N GLN A 48 -15.94 -9.51 -1.97
CA GLN A 48 -15.31 -10.58 -2.76
C GLN A 48 -14.22 -11.33 -1.99
N ALA A 49 -13.78 -10.80 -0.84
CA ALA A 49 -12.77 -11.38 0.05
C ALA A 49 -11.60 -12.08 -0.68
N PRO A 50 -10.94 -11.41 -1.64
CA PRO A 50 -9.89 -12.06 -2.45
C PRO A 50 -8.69 -12.48 -1.60
N TRP A 51 -8.48 -11.80 -0.47
CA TRP A 51 -7.70 -12.28 0.67
C TRP A 51 -8.30 -11.73 1.97
N ILE A 52 -8.05 -12.42 3.08
CA ILE A 52 -8.53 -12.00 4.39
C ILE A 52 -7.50 -11.04 5.01
N THR A 53 -7.92 -9.81 5.30
CA THR A 53 -7.09 -8.83 6.02
C THR A 53 -7.10 -9.17 7.52
N LEU A 54 -5.96 -9.62 8.06
CA LEU A 54 -5.88 -10.11 9.44
C LEU A 54 -5.60 -9.01 10.45
N ALA A 55 -4.63 -8.14 10.17
CA ALA A 55 -4.21 -7.07 11.08
C ALA A 55 -3.34 -6.02 10.38
N THR A 56 -3.32 -4.82 10.95
CA THR A 56 -2.32 -3.78 10.66
C THR A 56 -1.19 -3.88 11.70
N GLY A 57 -0.03 -4.37 11.28
CA GLY A 57 1.12 -4.58 12.17
C GLY A 57 1.77 -3.27 12.63
N LYS A 58 2.31 -3.26 13.85
CA LYS A 58 3.22 -2.21 14.32
C LYS A 58 4.65 -2.57 13.94
N THR A 59 5.37 -1.64 13.33
CA THR A 59 6.77 -1.83 12.98
C THR A 59 7.66 -1.36 14.13
N PHE A 60 8.58 -2.21 14.57
CA PHE A 60 9.55 -1.90 15.62
C PHE A 60 10.96 -1.94 15.04
N TYR A 61 11.79 -1.00 15.47
CA TYR A 61 13.20 -0.93 15.08
C TYR A 61 14.06 -0.90 16.34
N ALA A 62 15.02 -1.82 16.43
CA ALA A 62 15.98 -1.86 17.53
C ALA A 62 17.31 -1.27 17.05
N THR A 63 17.80 -0.24 17.73
CA THR A 63 19.12 0.35 17.50
C THR A 63 20.04 0.06 18.67
N ARG A 64 21.36 0.02 18.41
CA ARG A 64 22.36 -0.01 19.48
C ARG A 64 22.35 1.34 20.21
N SER A 65 22.69 1.33 21.51
CA SER A 65 22.73 2.54 22.34
C SER A 65 23.74 3.60 21.85
N ASN A 66 24.75 3.19 21.07
CA ASN A 66 25.75 4.09 20.50
C ASN A 66 25.40 4.60 19.09
N VAL A 67 24.20 4.30 18.57
CA VAL A 67 23.76 4.81 17.26
C VAL A 67 22.93 6.07 17.46
N SER A 68 23.38 7.18 16.87
CA SER A 68 22.65 8.44 16.81
C SER A 68 22.26 8.79 15.37
N GLY A 69 21.21 9.59 15.17
CA GLY A 69 20.80 10.08 13.85
C GLY A 69 20.06 9.09 12.93
N TYR A 70 19.75 7.89 13.41
CA TYR A 70 18.84 6.95 12.73
C TYR A 70 17.39 7.43 12.85
N THR A 71 16.67 7.48 11.71
CA THR A 71 15.26 7.93 11.67
C THR A 71 14.37 6.85 11.09
N VAL A 72 13.20 6.67 11.68
CA VAL A 72 12.16 5.75 11.21
C VAL A 72 10.94 6.56 10.77
N SER A 73 10.42 6.22 9.60
CA SER A 73 9.17 6.75 9.06
C SER A 73 8.22 5.61 8.69
N MET A 74 6.95 5.93 8.42
CA MET A 74 5.99 4.95 7.89
C MET A 74 6.42 4.36 6.54
N MET A 75 7.32 5.02 5.81
CA MET A 75 7.89 4.54 4.54
C MET A 75 9.16 3.70 4.72
N GLY A 76 9.62 3.50 5.96
CA GLY A 76 10.81 2.69 6.27
C GLY A 76 11.85 3.47 7.07
N SER A 77 13.07 2.94 7.08
CA SER A 77 14.18 3.46 7.86
C SER A 77 15.19 4.24 7.03
N ASP A 78 15.70 5.33 7.59
CA ASP A 78 16.72 6.17 6.99
C ASP A 78 18.03 6.12 7.81
N PHE A 79 19.12 5.82 7.11
CA PHE A 79 20.48 5.75 7.64
C PHE A 79 21.37 6.93 7.20
N SER A 80 20.89 7.84 6.35
CA SER A 80 21.73 8.91 5.78
C SER A 80 22.36 9.84 6.83
N LYS A 81 21.80 9.90 8.04
CA LYS A 81 22.32 10.69 9.16
C LYS A 81 22.84 9.83 10.32
N ALA A 82 22.89 8.50 10.15
CA ALA A 82 23.29 7.59 11.22
C ALA A 82 24.79 7.70 11.51
N LYS A 83 25.14 7.77 12.80
CA LYS A 83 26.51 7.86 13.30
C LYS A 83 26.69 6.90 14.48
N LEU A 84 27.89 6.35 14.57
CA LEU A 84 28.34 5.62 15.76
C LEU A 84 29.08 6.62 16.65
N ASN A 85 28.63 6.69 17.90
CA ASN A 85 29.35 7.36 18.98
C ASN A 85 30.41 6.43 19.56
#